data_AF-Q1LQR1-F1
#
_entry.id   AF-Q1LQR1-F1
#
_cell.length_a   1.000
_cell.length_b   1.000
_cell.length_c   1.000
_cell.angle_alpha   90.00
_cell.angle_beta   90.00
_cell.angle_gamma   90.00
#
_symmetry.space_group_name_H-M   'P 1'
#
loop_
_entity.id
_entity.type
_entity.pdbx_description
1 polymer ?
#
loop_
_entity_poly.entity_id
_entity_poly.type
_entity_poly.pdbx_seq_one_letter_code
_entity_poly.pdbx_strand_id
1 'polypeptide(L)' 'MTRPLRRKLWHDHTKGMGDHDDPAKAFMQWGKIIGENARRKKTGKEAPHASLIEFHRDDPKRTYKD' A
#
# COMPACT_ATOMS: atom_id res chain seq x y z
N MET A 1 -15.36 12.21 -8.56
CA MET A 1 -14.24 11.75 -7.69
C MET A 1 -12.92 12.21 -8.27
N THR A 2 -12.15 13.01 -7.54
CA THR A 2 -10.91 13.67 -8.00
C THR A 2 -9.75 12.68 -8.10
N ARG A 3 -9.67 11.95 -9.23
CA ARG A 3 -8.56 11.04 -9.57
C ARG A 3 -7.16 11.62 -9.33
N PRO A 4 -6.88 12.92 -9.63
CA PRO A 4 -5.54 13.48 -9.44
C PRO A 4 -5.08 13.52 -7.97
N LEU A 5 -5.97 13.89 -7.05
CA LEU A 5 -5.65 13.96 -5.63
C LEU A 5 -5.31 12.57 -5.06
N ARG A 6 -6.12 11.57 -5.42
CA ARG A 6 -5.88 10.18 -5.03
C ARG A 6 -4.51 9.70 -5.53
N ARG A 7 -4.18 9.94 -6.80
CA ARG A 7 -2.88 9.54 -7.36
C ARG A 7 -1.73 10.22 -6.62
N LYS A 8 -1.82 11.52 -6.34
CA LYS A 8 -0.78 12.25 -5.60
C LYS A 8 -0.55 11.67 -4.20
N LEU A 9 -1.61 11.43 -3.44
CA LEU A 9 -1.50 10.83 -2.10
C LEU A 9 -0.87 9.44 -2.15
N TRP A 10 -1.29 8.60 -3.09
CA TRP A 10 -0.66 7.29 -3.27
C TRP A 10 0.81 7.44 -3.63
N HIS A 11 1.13 8.27 -4.62
CA HIS A 11 2.50 8.54 -5.05
C HIS A 11 3.42 8.90 -3.87
N ASP A 12 2.98 9.81 -3.00
CA ASP A 12 3.77 10.23 -1.84
C ASP A 12 3.93 9.09 -0.81
N HIS A 13 2.86 8.34 -0.52
CA HIS A 13 2.87 7.31 0.51
C HIS A 13 3.48 5.97 0.09
N THR A 14 3.56 5.71 -1.22
CA THR A 14 4.11 4.47 -1.79
C THR A 14 5.38 4.71 -2.59
N LYS A 15 6.00 5.90 -2.44
CA LYS A 15 7.25 6.25 -3.12
C LYS A 15 7.15 6.07 -4.65
N GLY A 16 6.02 6.48 -5.20
CA GLY A 16 5.70 6.40 -6.62
C GLY A 16 5.26 5.03 -7.14
N MET A 17 4.98 4.06 -6.26
CA MET A 17 4.56 2.71 -6.67
C MET A 17 3.07 2.46 -6.39
N GLY A 18 2.27 2.13 -7.40
CA GLY A 18 0.85 1.82 -7.17
C GLY A 18 -0.04 3.05 -7.00
N ASP A 19 0.35 4.17 -7.61
CA ASP A 19 -0.48 5.34 -7.91
C ASP A 19 -1.29 5.18 -9.21
N HIS A 20 -1.30 3.96 -9.78
CA HIS A 20 -2.04 3.63 -10.98
C HIS A 20 -3.56 3.70 -10.77
N ASP A 21 -4.28 4.03 -11.85
CA ASP A 21 -5.75 3.99 -11.85
C ASP A 21 -6.32 2.56 -11.91
N ASP A 22 -5.48 1.57 -12.23
CA ASP A 22 -5.81 0.14 -12.23
C ASP A 22 -5.66 -0.43 -10.81
N PRO A 23 -6.77 -0.81 -10.15
CA PRO A 23 -6.73 -1.28 -8.77
C PRO A 23 -5.92 -2.57 -8.60
N ALA A 24 -5.94 -3.47 -9.59
CA ALA A 24 -5.23 -4.74 -9.49
C ALA A 24 -3.71 -4.51 -9.53
N LYS A 25 -3.25 -3.63 -10.43
CA LYS A 25 -1.84 -3.23 -10.50
C LYS A 25 -1.40 -2.49 -9.24
N ALA A 26 -2.22 -1.57 -8.74
CA ALA A 26 -1.92 -0.84 -7.52
C ALA A 26 -1.79 -1.81 -6.33
N PHE A 27 -2.73 -2.74 -6.17
CA PHE A 27 -2.71 -3.73 -5.09
C PHE A 27 -1.48 -4.64 -5.11
N MET A 28 -1.04 -5.09 -6.30
CA MET A 28 0.20 -5.84 -6.42
C MET A 28 1.43 -5.04 -5.99
N GLN A 29 1.50 -3.75 -6.31
CA GLN A 29 2.61 -2.89 -5.89
C GLN A 29 2.61 -2.65 -4.38
N TRP A 30 1.42 -2.43 -3.80
CA TRP A 30 1.27 -2.30 -2.36
C TRP A 30 1.75 -3.54 -1.61
N GLY A 31 1.42 -4.74 -2.11
CA GLY A 31 1.93 -5.99 -1.53
C GLY A 31 3.46 -6.09 -1.52
N LYS A 32 4.13 -5.62 -2.58
CA LYS A 32 5.60 -5.58 -2.64
C LYS A 32 6.19 -4.62 -1.61
N ILE A 33 5.60 -3.43 -1.47
CA ILE A 33 6.03 -2.42 -0.49
C ILE A 33 5.89 -2.96 0.93
N ILE A 34 4.75 -3.56 1.25
CA ILE A 34 4.46 -4.16 2.56
C ILE A 34 5.49 -5.26 2.87
N GLY A 35 5.75 -6.17 1.91
CA GLY A 35 6.72 -7.24 2.08
C GLY A 35 8.15 -6.73 2.32
N GLU A 36 8.57 -5.72 1.56
CA GLU A 36 9.88 -5.09 1.72
C GLU A 36 9.99 -4.36 3.06
N ASN A 37 8.93 -3.64 3.47
CA ASN A 37 8.87 -2.99 4.79
C ASN A 37 8.98 -4.00 5.92
N ALA A 38 8.28 -5.13 5.84
CA ALA A 38 8.38 -6.21 6.82
C ALA A 38 9.80 -6.81 6.89
N ARG A 39 10.44 -7.02 5.74
CA ARG A 39 11.84 -7.50 5.66
C ARG A 39 12.79 -6.53 6.37
N ARG A 40 12.69 -5.23 6.06
CA ARG A 40 13.53 -4.18 6.66
C ARG A 40 13.30 -4.02 8.16
N LYS A 41 12.03 -4.08 8.60
CA LYS A 41 11.67 -4.05 10.02
C LYS A 41 12.29 -5.22 10.77
N LYS A 42 12.31 -6.43 10.18
CA LYS A 42 12.91 -7.62 10.79
C LYS A 42 14.44 -7.53 10.90
N THR A 43 15.11 -6.93 9.90
CA THR A 43 16.58 -6.76 9.97
C THR A 43 16.98 -5.62 10.90
N GLY A 44 16.13 -4.61 11.09
CA GLY A 44 16.36 -3.45 11.95
C GLY A 44 17.47 -2.51 11.42
N LYS A 45 17.99 -2.75 10.22
CA LYS A 45 19.12 -2.03 9.64
C LYS A 45 18.71 -0.91 8.68
N GLU A 46 17.49 -0.99 8.14
CA GLU A 46 17.02 -0.11 7.08
C GLU A 46 15.69 0.54 7.48
N ALA A 47 15.52 1.82 7.17
CA ALA A 47 14.23 2.48 7.25
C ALA A 47 13.22 1.82 6.28
N PRO A 48 11.91 1.82 6.61
CA PRO A 48 10.88 1.31 5.72
C PRO A 48 11.01 1.94 4.32
N HIS A 49 10.81 1.11 3.30
CA HIS A 49 10.85 1.49 1.90
C HIS A 49 9.85 2.60 1.57
N ALA A 50 8.64 2.53 2.12
CA ALA A 50 7.61 3.57 2.01
C ALA A 50 6.71 3.60 3.27
N SER A 51 5.80 4.57 3.36
CA SER A 51 4.95 4.77 4.55
C SER A 51 3.90 3.68 4.73
N LEU A 52 3.49 3.01 3.64
CA LEU A 52 2.50 1.93 3.68
C LEU A 52 3.08 0.67 4.35
N ILE A 53 2.62 0.31 5.55
CA ILE A 53 3.11 -0.86 6.30
C ILE A 53 2.23 -2.10 6.13
N GLU A 54 0.91 -1.97 6.29
CA GLU A 54 -0.07 -3.07 6.11
C GLU A 54 -1.50 -2.52 5.95
N PHE A 55 -2.41 -3.39 5.50
CA PHE A 55 -3.85 -3.11 5.53
C PHE A 55 -4.49 -3.84 6.72
N HIS A 56 -4.94 -3.09 7.71
CA HIS A 56 -5.64 -3.63 8.86
C HIS A 56 -7.13 -3.83 8.56
N ARG A 57 -7.69 -4.97 8.96
CA ARG A 57 -9.11 -5.28 8.86
C ARG A 57 -9.54 -6.02 10.12
N ASP A 58 -10.48 -5.45 10.87
CA ASP A 58 -10.93 -6.01 12.16
C ASP A 58 -11.67 -7.35 12.02
N ASP A 59 -12.49 -7.50 10.97
CA ASP A 59 -13.21 -8.74 10.70
C ASP A 59 -12.78 -9.34 9.34
N PRO A 60 -12.16 -10.53 9.31
CA PRO A 60 -11.79 -11.19 8.06
C PRO A 60 -13.01 -11.62 7.22
N LYS A 61 -14.22 -11.66 7.80
CA LYS A 61 -15.45 -12.01 7.07
C LYS A 61 -15.74 -10.97 6.00
N ARG A 62 -15.82 -11.45 4.75
CA ARG A 62 -16.36 -10.67 3.63
C ARG A 62 -17.87 -10.56 3.80
N THR A 63 -18.34 -9.44 4.32
CA THR A 63 -19.76 -9.09 4.30
C THR A 63 -20.09 -8.45 2.95
N TYR A 64 -21.12 -8.94 2.26
CA TYR A 64 -21.62 -8.40 0.98
C TYR A 64 -22.43 -7.09 1.17
N LYS A 65 -22.01 -6.21 2.08
CA LYS A 65 -22.69 -4.93 2.35
C LYS A 65 -22.19 -3.79 1.47
N ASP A 66 -21.61 -4.10 0.31
CA ASP A 66 -21.12 -3.13 -0.67
C ASP A 66 -22.01 -3.15 -1.91
#